data_AF-A0A838HS63-F1
#
_entry.id   AF-A0A838HS63-F1
#
_cell.length_a   1.000
_cell.length_b   1.000
_cell.length_c   1.000
_cell.angle_alpha   90.00
_cell.angle_beta   90.00
_cell.angle_gamma   90.00
#
_symmetry.space_group_name_H-M   'P 1'
#
loop_
_entity.id
_entity.type
_entity.pdbx_description
1 polymer ?
#
loop_
_entity_poly.entity_id
_entity_poly.type
_entity_poly.pdbx_seq_one_letter_code
_entity_poly.pdbx_strand_id
1 'polypeptide(L)' 'MHAPDRADAALAALRADHAGAQAAITGEVREEPAGRVVGKTGFGGHRMIDLLVGDPLPRIC' A
#
# COMPACT_ATOMS: atom_id res chain seq x y z
N MET A 1 0.24 -17.19 -2.15
CA MET A 1 0.60 -17.08 -0.71
C MET A 1 1.97 -16.43 -0.62
N HIS A 2 2.05 -15.10 -0.63
CA HIS A 2 3.33 -14.41 -0.46
C HIS A 2 3.66 -14.38 1.03
N ALA A 3 4.79 -15.00 1.38
CA ALA A 3 5.19 -15.18 2.75
C ALA A 3 5.59 -13.83 3.37
N PRO A 4 5.01 -13.42 4.51
CA PRO A 4 5.46 -12.25 5.25
C PRO A 4 6.98 -12.25 5.50
N ASP A 5 7.58 -13.45 5.57
CA ASP A 5 9.02 -13.69 5.74
C ASP A 5 9.91 -13.05 4.66
N ARG A 6 9.35 -12.66 3.51
CA ARG A 6 10.09 -12.00 2.42
C ARG A 6 9.91 -10.49 2.40
N ALA A 7 9.01 -9.93 3.20
CA ALA A 7 8.66 -8.50 3.14
C ALA A 7 9.87 -7.61 3.46
N ASP A 8 10.63 -7.95 4.49
CA ASP A 8 11.82 -7.17 4.90
C ASP A 8 12.94 -7.23 3.86
N ALA A 9 13.20 -8.43 3.30
CA ALA A 9 14.21 -8.61 2.26
C ALA A 9 13.85 -7.84 0.98
N ALA A 10 12.58 -7.86 0.58
CA ALA A 10 12.10 -7.07 -0.55
C ALA A 10 12.20 -5.57 -0.29
N LEU A 11 11.82 -5.11 0.90
CA LEU A 11 11.92 -3.70 1.27
C LEU A 11 13.37 -3.22 1.28
N ALA A 12 14.30 -4.02 1.80
CA ALA A 12 15.72 -3.73 1.78
C ALA A 12 16.26 -3.60 0.36
N ALA A 13 15.87 -4.51 -0.54
CA ALA A 13 16.25 -4.45 -1.95
C ALA A 13 15.72 -3.18 -2.64
N LEU A 14 14.49 -2.77 -2.37
CA LEU A 14 13.92 -1.54 -2.92
C LEU A 14 14.67 -0.30 -2.42
N ARG A 15 14.97 -0.23 -1.12
CA ARG A 15 15.66 0.92 -0.52
C ARG A 15 17.13 1.05 -0.92
N ALA A 16 17.74 -0.01 -1.44
CA ALA A 16 19.10 0.02 -1.97
C ALA A 16 19.18 0.83 -3.29
N ASP A 17 18.07 1.01 -4.01
CA ASP A 17 17.98 1.85 -5.19
C ASP A 17 17.61 3.29 -4.83
N HIS A 18 18.20 4.28 -5.50
CA HIS A 18 17.94 5.69 -5.24
C HIS A 18 16.45 6.05 -5.42
N ALA A 19 15.77 5.48 -6.41
CA ALA A 19 14.34 5.71 -6.64
C ALA A 19 13.47 5.05 -5.56
N GLY A 20 13.98 4.02 -4.87
CA GLY A 20 13.28 3.30 -3.82
C GLY A 20 13.63 3.72 -2.39
N ALA A 21 14.43 4.77 -2.20
CA ALA A 21 14.89 5.21 -0.88
C ALA A 21 13.76 5.42 0.15
N GLN A 22 12.56 5.80 -0.31
CA GLN A 22 11.38 6.03 0.52
C GLN A 22 10.37 4.86 0.52
N ALA A 23 10.74 3.70 -0.01
CA ALA A 23 9.87 2.52 0.02
C ALA A 23 9.48 2.17 1.46
N ALA A 24 8.25 1.70 1.64
CA ALA A 24 7.70 1.30 2.93
C ALA A 24 6.65 0.21 2.76
N ILE A 25 6.48 -0.62 3.80
CA ILE A 25 5.32 -1.50 3.91
C ILE A 25 4.12 -0.64 4.30
N THR A 26 3.08 -0.62 3.47
CA THR A 26 1.89 0.22 3.66
C THR A 26 0.68 -0.55 4.19
N GLY A 27 0.78 -1.87 4.29
CA GLY A 27 -0.30 -2.71 4.79
C GLY A 27 -0.04 -4.19 4.57
N GLU A 28 -1.10 -4.97 4.71
CA GLU A 28 -1.09 -6.42 4.56
C GLU A 28 -2.41 -6.88 3.94
N VAL A 29 -2.40 -8.06 3.33
CA VAL A 29 -3.61 -8.70 2.82
C VAL A 29 -4.22 -9.55 3.93
N ARG A 30 -5.52 -9.39 4.15
CA ARG A 30 -6.31 -10.18 5.10
C ARG A 30 -7.47 -10.84 4.37
N GLU A 31 -7.98 -11.94 4.92
CA GLU A 31 -9.14 -12.64 4.34
C GLU A 31 -10.40 -11.77 4.39
N GLU A 32 -10.55 -11.00 5.46
CA GLU A 32 -11.68 -10.11 5.66
C GLU A 32 -11.26 -8.67 5.98
N PRO A 33 -12.05 -7.67 5.54
CA PRO A 33 -13.20 -7.79 4.62
C PRO A 33 -12.76 -8.03 3.17
N ALA A 34 -13.28 -9.10 2.55
CA ALA A 34 -12.93 -9.46 1.18
C ALA A 34 -13.34 -8.36 0.18
N GLY A 35 -12.47 -8.09 -0.81
CA GLY A 35 -12.73 -7.12 -1.88
C GLY A 35 -12.75 -5.65 -1.42
N ARG A 36 -12.15 -5.33 -0.27
CA ARG A 36 -12.11 -3.98 0.30
C ARG A 36 -10.69 -3.56 0.65
N VAL A 37 -10.44 -2.25 0.62
CA VAL A 37 -9.19 -1.64 1.10
C VAL A 37 -9.52 -0.72 2.27
N VAL A 38 -8.94 -1.00 3.44
CA VAL A 38 -9.20 -0.26 4.67
C VAL A 38 -7.94 0.47 5.11
N GLY A 39 -7.98 1.81 5.11
CA GLY A 39 -6.91 2.66 5.60
C GLY A 39 -7.02 2.88 7.11
N LYS A 40 -5.91 2.69 7.84
CA LYS A 40 -5.77 3.12 9.24
C LYS A 40 -5.42 4.61 9.25
N THR A 41 -6.15 5.41 10.02
CA THR A 41 -5.89 6.84 10.15
C THR A 41 -4.94 7.11 11.32
N GLY A 42 -4.24 8.25 11.30
CA GLY A 42 -3.34 8.64 12.39
C GLY A 42 -4.04 8.88 13.75
N PHE A 43 -5.37 8.98 13.76
CA PHE A 43 -6.19 9.14 14.96
C PHE A 43 -6.74 7.81 15.50
N GLY A 44 -6.26 6.67 14.98
CA GLY A 44 -6.66 5.33 15.42
C GLY A 44 -7.98 4.82 14.83
N GLY A 45 -8.57 5.56 13.89
CA GLY A 45 -9.78 5.14 13.16
C GLY A 45 -9.48 4.37 11.88
N HIS A 46 -10.54 3.90 11.23
CA HIS A 46 -10.48 3.23 9.93
C HIS A 46 -11.33 3.97 8.90
N ARG A 47 -10.86 4.02 7.65
CA ARG A 47 -11.58 4.58 6.50
C ARG A 47 -11.55 3.60 5.33
N MET A 48 -12.69 3.41 4.66
CA MET A 48 -12.74 2.68 3.39
C MET A 48 -12.05 3.51 2.28
N ILE A 49 -11.16 2.88 1.54
CA ILE A 49 -10.53 3.47 0.36
C ILE A 49 -11.28 2.92 -0.86
N ASP A 50 -12.12 3.77 -1.43
CA ASP A 50 -12.88 3.44 -2.64
C ASP A 50 -12.08 3.76 -3.90
N LEU A 51 -12.43 3.09 -4.99
CA LEU A 51 -11.90 3.39 -6.32
C LEU A 51 -12.35 4.79 -6.74
N LEU A 52 -11.43 5.57 -7.31
CA LEU A 52 -11.79 6.85 -7.92
C LEU A 52 -12.70 6.60 -9.14
N VAL A 53 -13.68 7.47 -9.35
CA VAL A 53 -14.56 7.43 -10.54
C VAL A 53 -13.75 7.65 -11.84
N GLY A 54 -12.60 8.32 -11.74
CA GLY A 54 -11.61 8.53 -12.80
C GLY A 54 -10.42 9.33 -12.26
N ASP A 55 -9.39 9.54 -13.08
CA ASP A 55 -8.28 10.43 -12.69
C ASP A 55 -8.74 11.89 -12.73
N PRO A 56 -8.56 12.67 -11.64
CA PRO A 56 -9.02 14.06 -11.59
C PRO A 56 -8.18 15.03 -12.44
N LEU A 57 -6.97 14.65 -12.88
CA LEU A 57 -6.03 15.54 -13.55
C LEU A 57 -5.98 15.29 -15.06
N PRO A 58 -6.25 16.31 -15.90
CA PRO A 58 -6.12 16.14 -17.34
C PRO A 58 -4.65 15.95 -17.71
N ARG A 59 -4.36 14.92 -18.53
CA ARG A 59 -3.01 14.64 -19.08
C ARG A 59 -1.94 14.38 -18.00
N ILE A 60 -2.29 13.66 -16.94
CA ILE A 60 -1.37 13.35 -15.83
C ILE A 60 -0.34 12.24 -16.16
N CYS A 61 -0.51 11.56 -17.30
CA CYS A 61 0.34 10.49 -17.78
C CYS A 61 1.20 10.96 -18.95
#